data_AF-A0A7G8Q8S0-F1
#
_entry.id   AF-A0A7G8Q8S0-F1
#
_cell.length_a   1.000
_cell.length_b   1.000
_cell.length_c   1.000
_cell.angle_alpha   90.00
_cell.angle_beta   90.00
_cell.angle_gamma   90.00
#
_symmetry.space_group_name_H-M   'P 1'
#
loop_
_entity.id
_entity.type
_entity.pdbx_description
1 polymer ?
#
loop_
_entity_poly.entity_id
_entity_poly.type
_entity_poly.pdbx_seq_one_letter_code
_entity_poly.pdbx_strand_id
1 'polypeptide(L)'
;MKDLAFRKQAVKRLTPEIGVYVLCDLDNVPIYVGQSKDGIRKRVARHLTSARSDIIANRQIDVWEIAYVWAYPVDSVDMIDWLEAQLFQAFNPQSQLMNGAVPPAHEYGAAPRPKQVIPVMSDMEIRERKDATQRLPRQAGHYAQIVGHFLAVKNSSHIAQAMDAHFDRLQKYHKELLGLAEDQPGEAKRRRSTRRLPVSK
;
A
#
# COMPACT_ATOMS: atom_id res chain seq x y z
N MET A 1 1.67 20.45 7.14
CA MET A 1 1.41 20.72 8.59
C MET A 1 0.00 20.27 9.02
N LYS A 2 -1.04 20.46 8.18
CA LYS A 2 -2.41 20.00 8.45
C LYS A 2 -2.56 18.46 8.44
N ASP A 3 -1.85 17.78 7.55
CA ASP A 3 -1.98 16.33 7.33
C ASP A 3 -1.51 15.50 8.53
N LEU A 4 -0.39 15.91 9.15
CA LEU A 4 0.12 15.24 10.34
C LEU A 4 -0.82 15.44 11.54
N ALA A 5 -1.50 16.58 11.64
CA ALA A 5 -2.50 16.82 12.66
C ALA A 5 -3.74 15.93 12.44
N PHE A 6 -4.21 15.82 11.19
CA PHE A 6 -5.30 14.90 10.84
C PHE A 6 -4.95 13.45 11.20
N ARG A 7 -3.79 12.97 10.73
CA ARG A 7 -3.26 11.63 11.04
C ARG A 7 -3.23 11.36 12.54
N LYS A 8 -2.68 12.28 13.33
CA LYS A 8 -2.62 12.16 14.79
C LYS A 8 -4.01 12.03 15.43
N GLN A 9 -5.00 12.80 14.97
CA GLN A 9 -6.36 12.70 15.51
C GLN A 9 -7.07 11.43 15.04
N ALA A 10 -6.90 11.04 13.77
CA ALA A 10 -7.47 9.81 13.24
C ALA A 10 -6.97 8.58 14.00
N VAL A 11 -5.66 8.49 14.24
CA VAL A 11 -5.04 7.38 14.99
C VAL A 11 -5.59 7.26 16.41
N LYS A 12 -5.95 8.36 17.07
CA LYS A 12 -6.57 8.30 18.41
C LYS A 12 -7.93 7.59 18.42
N ARG A 13 -8.60 7.46 17.27
CA ARG A 13 -9.89 6.74 17.16
C ARG A 13 -9.72 5.22 17.05
N LEU A 14 -8.51 4.74 16.70
CA LEU A 14 -8.22 3.30 16.66
C LEU A 14 -8.32 2.69 18.05
N THR A 15 -8.77 1.45 18.13
CA THR A 15 -8.83 0.71 19.40
C THR A 15 -7.43 0.57 20.04
N PRO A 16 -7.30 0.74 21.36
CA PRO A 16 -6.08 0.41 22.08
C PRO A 16 -5.95 -1.10 22.37
N GLU A 17 -6.97 -1.91 22.06
CA GLU A 17 -6.98 -3.37 22.23
C GLU A 17 -5.84 -4.04 21.44
N ILE A 18 -5.43 -5.22 21.91
CA ILE A 18 -4.52 -6.12 21.19
C ILE A 18 -5.21 -6.70 19.96
N GLY A 19 -4.43 -7.20 18.99
CA GLY A 19 -4.97 -7.86 17.81
C GLY A 19 -4.19 -7.56 16.55
N VAL A 20 -4.89 -7.61 15.43
CA VAL A 20 -4.31 -7.46 14.08
C VAL A 20 -4.83 -6.18 13.44
N TYR A 21 -3.99 -5.54 12.64
CA TYR A 21 -4.33 -4.39 11.83
C TYR A 21 -3.91 -4.60 10.38
N VAL A 22 -4.62 -3.94 9.49
CA VAL A 22 -4.29 -3.90 8.06
C VAL A 22 -4.10 -2.46 7.67
N LEU A 23 -2.96 -2.16 7.03
CA LEU A 23 -2.72 -0.88 6.39
C LEU A 23 -3.23 -0.98 4.96
N CYS A 24 -3.99 0.01 4.52
CA CYS A 24 -4.55 0.06 3.19
C CYS A 24 -4.12 1.33 2.45
N ASP A 25 -4.00 1.22 1.13
CA ASP A 25 -3.58 2.30 0.26
C ASP A 25 -4.68 3.35 0.02
N LEU A 26 -4.42 4.29 -0.90
CA LEU A 26 -5.33 5.36 -1.32
C LEU A 26 -6.67 4.87 -1.93
N ASP A 27 -6.76 3.59 -2.30
CA ASP A 27 -7.96 2.93 -2.81
C ASP A 27 -8.66 2.08 -1.74
N ASN A 28 -8.21 2.15 -0.49
CA ASN A 28 -8.65 1.27 0.59
C ASN A 28 -8.38 -0.22 0.31
N VAL A 29 -7.33 -0.52 -0.46
CA VAL A 29 -6.88 -1.89 -0.74
C VAL A 29 -5.80 -2.29 0.28
N PRO A 30 -5.90 -3.47 0.92
CA PRO A 30 -4.86 -3.98 1.82
C PRO A 30 -3.48 -4.03 1.17
N ILE A 31 -2.47 -3.52 1.89
CA ILE A 31 -1.05 -3.57 1.46
C ILE A 31 -0.13 -4.20 2.48
N TYR A 32 -0.57 -4.28 3.74
CA TYR A 32 0.22 -4.84 4.82
C TYR A 32 -0.70 -5.34 5.94
N VAL A 33 -0.41 -6.52 6.47
CA VAL A 33 -1.05 -7.06 7.67
C VAL A 33 -0.02 -7.06 8.80
N GLY A 34 -0.38 -6.63 9.99
CA GLY A 34 0.52 -6.74 11.14
C GLY A 34 -0.22 -6.93 12.45
N GLN A 35 0.51 -7.45 13.43
CA GLN A 35 -0.03 -7.73 14.76
C GLN A 35 0.49 -6.79 15.85
N SER A 36 -0.26 -6.71 16.95
CA SER A 36 0.17 -6.04 18.17
C SER A 36 -0.36 -6.71 19.43
N LYS A 37 0.58 -7.08 20.32
CA LYS A 37 0.33 -7.53 21.70
C LYS A 37 0.30 -6.38 22.72
N ASP A 38 0.65 -5.17 22.30
CA ASP A 38 0.70 -3.95 23.13
C ASP A 38 -0.40 -2.92 22.78
N GLY A 39 -1.30 -3.28 21.86
CA GLY A 39 -2.37 -2.43 21.38
C GLY A 39 -2.20 -1.93 19.94
N ILE A 40 -3.23 -2.13 19.12
CA ILE A 40 -3.27 -1.76 17.70
C ILE A 40 -2.94 -0.28 17.50
N ARG A 41 -3.61 0.62 18.24
CA ARG A 41 -3.35 2.06 18.19
C ARG A 41 -1.86 2.39 18.37
N LYS A 42 -1.20 1.78 19.35
CA LYS A 42 0.21 2.06 19.69
C LYS A 42 1.13 1.64 18.55
N ARG A 43 0.91 0.46 17.97
CA ARG A 43 1.72 -0.06 16.86
C ARG A 43 1.52 0.75 15.58
N VAL A 44 0.27 1.03 15.20
CA VAL A 44 -0.05 1.85 14.03
C VAL A 44 0.50 3.27 14.18
N ALA A 45 0.36 3.89 15.36
CA ALA A 45 0.94 5.22 15.62
C ALA A 45 2.45 5.24 15.36
N ARG A 46 3.18 4.20 15.79
CA ARG A 46 4.63 4.08 15.56
C ARG A 46 4.96 4.06 14.07
N HIS A 47 4.24 3.27 13.27
CA HIS A 47 4.43 3.19 11.83
C HIS A 47 4.23 4.56 11.14
N LEU A 48 3.16 5.27 11.50
CA LEU A 48 2.79 6.51 10.82
C LEU A 48 3.60 7.73 11.24
N THR A 49 4.33 7.67 12.36
CA THR A 49 5.02 8.83 12.94
C THR A 49 6.53 8.65 13.11
N SER A 50 7.06 7.42 13.04
CA SER A 50 8.47 7.14 13.26
C SER A 50 9.11 6.50 12.04
N ALA A 51 10.12 7.17 11.49
CA ALA A 51 10.99 6.60 10.46
C ALA A 51 11.81 5.39 10.95
N ARG A 52 11.82 5.11 12.27
CA ARG A 52 12.54 3.97 12.88
C ARG A 52 11.70 2.71 12.99
N SER A 53 10.45 2.73 12.55
CA SER A 53 9.70 1.48 12.50
C SER A 53 10.37 0.54 11.52
N ASP A 54 10.53 -0.72 11.89
CA ASP A 54 10.96 -1.84 11.03
C ASP A 54 10.46 -1.75 9.58
N ILE A 55 9.14 -1.69 9.36
CA ILE A 55 8.56 -1.67 8.00
C ILE A 55 8.87 -0.39 7.21
N ILE A 56 9.24 0.70 7.89
CA ILE A 56 9.58 1.98 7.27
C ILE A 56 11.10 2.11 7.07
N ALA A 57 11.88 1.64 8.04
CA ALA A 57 13.33 1.60 8.01
C ALA A 57 13.83 0.67 6.90
N ASN A 58 13.18 -0.49 6.74
CA ASN A 58 13.46 -1.44 5.67
C ASN A 58 12.82 -1.08 4.32
N ARG A 59 12.18 0.10 4.23
CA ARG A 59 11.48 0.58 3.03
C ARG A 59 10.37 -0.34 2.54
N GLN A 60 9.82 -1.21 3.39
CA GLN A 60 8.77 -2.15 2.96
C GLN A 60 7.45 -1.43 2.65
N ILE A 61 7.13 -0.36 3.38
CA ILE A 61 5.91 0.42 3.18
C ILE A 61 6.26 1.90 3.01
N ASP A 62 5.60 2.54 2.06
CA ASP A 62 5.56 3.99 1.98
C ASP A 62 4.41 4.57 2.83
N VAL A 63 4.76 5.31 3.89
CA VAL A 63 3.79 6.04 4.74
C VAL A 63 2.93 7.02 3.94
N TRP A 64 3.40 7.45 2.77
CA TRP A 64 2.64 8.30 1.86
C TRP A 64 1.40 7.60 1.29
N GLU A 65 1.45 6.27 1.06
CA GLU A 65 0.34 5.51 0.47
C GLU A 65 -0.74 5.12 1.50
N ILE A 66 -0.42 5.09 2.80
CA ILE A 66 -1.36 4.62 3.83
C ILE A 66 -2.48 5.66 4.05
N ALA A 67 -3.69 5.33 3.58
CA ALA A 67 -4.88 6.17 3.75
C ALA A 67 -5.89 5.60 4.73
N TYR A 68 -5.96 4.27 4.88
CA TYR A 68 -6.90 3.61 5.79
C TYR A 68 -6.21 2.59 6.67
N VAL A 69 -6.78 2.36 7.85
CA VAL A 69 -6.37 1.32 8.77
C VAL A 69 -7.59 0.51 9.17
N TRP A 70 -7.54 -0.79 8.93
CA TRP A 70 -8.55 -1.73 9.42
C TRP A 70 -8.05 -2.35 10.72
N ALA A 71 -8.92 -2.44 11.73
CA ALA A 71 -8.57 -3.00 13.03
C ALA A 71 -9.43 -4.22 13.35
N TYR A 72 -8.76 -5.27 13.81
CA TYR A 72 -9.31 -6.55 14.20
C TYR A 72 -8.81 -6.89 15.61
N PRO A 73 -9.40 -6.28 16.66
CA PRO A 73 -9.03 -6.62 18.01
C PRO A 73 -9.49 -8.03 18.37
N VAL A 74 -8.76 -8.66 19.28
CA VAL A 74 -9.03 -10.01 19.78
C VAL A 74 -9.04 -10.03 21.30
N ASP A 75 -9.70 -11.03 21.87
CA ASP A 75 -9.85 -11.14 23.33
C ASP A 75 -8.59 -11.71 24.01
N SER A 76 -7.73 -12.44 23.27
CA SER A 76 -6.52 -13.05 23.81
C SER A 76 -5.35 -13.05 22.82
N VAL A 77 -4.13 -13.07 23.36
CA VAL A 77 -2.89 -13.06 22.58
C VAL A 77 -2.78 -14.29 21.66
N ASP A 78 -3.32 -15.43 22.09
CA ASP A 78 -3.21 -16.70 21.36
C ASP A 78 -3.99 -16.71 20.04
N MET A 79 -4.95 -15.80 19.88
CA MET A 79 -5.72 -15.64 18.64
C MET A 79 -4.98 -14.81 17.58
N ILE A 80 -3.95 -14.06 17.97
CA ILE A 80 -3.32 -13.05 17.12
C ILE A 80 -2.63 -13.69 15.90
N ASP A 81 -1.80 -14.69 16.13
CA ASP A 81 -1.00 -15.31 15.05
C ASP A 81 -1.91 -16.01 14.03
N TRP A 82 -2.98 -16.66 14.50
CA TRP A 82 -3.97 -17.28 13.62
C TRP A 82 -4.70 -16.24 12.78
N LEU A 83 -5.15 -15.14 13.39
CA LEU A 83 -5.88 -14.08 12.68
C LEU A 83 -4.98 -13.31 11.70
N GLU A 84 -3.71 -13.08 12.05
CA GLU A 84 -2.73 -12.47 11.16
C GLU A 84 -2.54 -13.34 9.91
N ALA A 85 -2.35 -14.64 10.10
CA ALA A 85 -2.22 -15.58 9.00
C ALA A 85 -3.49 -15.67 8.15
N GLN A 86 -4.68 -15.71 8.77
CA GLN A 86 -5.95 -15.70 8.07
C GLN A 86 -6.10 -14.47 7.17
N LEU A 87 -5.86 -13.27 7.71
CA LEU A 87 -6.00 -12.02 6.98
C LEU A 87 -4.94 -11.93 5.86
N PHE A 88 -3.71 -12.37 6.12
CA PHE A 88 -2.68 -12.43 5.09
C PHE A 88 -3.11 -13.31 3.92
N GLN A 89 -3.54 -14.55 4.19
CA GLN A 89 -3.94 -15.50 3.14
C GLN A 89 -5.17 -15.04 2.36
N ALA A 90 -6.10 -14.34 3.03
CA ALA A 90 -7.28 -13.80 2.37
C ALA A 90 -6.98 -12.61 1.44
N PHE A 91 -6.01 -11.75 1.80
CA PHE A 91 -5.76 -10.49 1.07
C PHE A 91 -4.60 -10.55 0.07
N ASN A 92 -3.55 -11.33 0.35
CA ASN A 92 -2.38 -11.43 -0.52
C ASN A 92 -2.68 -11.82 -1.98
N PRO A 93 -3.65 -12.71 -2.27
CA PRO A 93 -4.03 -13.03 -3.65
C PRO A 93 -4.76 -11.89 -4.39
N GLN A 94 -5.35 -10.93 -3.67
CA GLN A 94 -6.10 -9.81 -4.26
C GLN A 94 -5.17 -8.66 -4.67
N SER A 95 -4.24 -8.34 -3.79
CA SER A 95 -3.13 -7.41 -4.02
C SER A 95 -1.97 -7.92 -3.18
N GLN A 96 -0.84 -8.19 -3.84
CA GLN A 96 0.33 -8.71 -3.14
C GLN A 96 0.68 -7.80 -1.97
N LEU A 97 0.71 -8.38 -0.77
CA LEU A 97 1.05 -7.67 0.45
C LEU A 97 2.57 -7.49 0.52
N MET A 98 2.98 -6.36 1.08
CA MET A 98 4.38 -5.98 1.26
C MET A 98 5.01 -6.58 2.53
N ASN A 99 4.31 -7.51 3.19
CA ASN A 99 4.83 -8.25 4.33
C ASN A 99 6.12 -8.98 3.96
N GLY A 100 7.10 -8.93 4.85
CA GLY A 100 8.37 -9.64 4.63
C GLY A 100 8.27 -11.15 4.84
N ALA A 101 7.46 -11.57 5.81
CA ALA A 101 7.26 -12.97 6.14
C ALA A 101 5.90 -13.44 5.62
N VAL A 102 5.87 -14.64 5.04
CA VAL A 102 4.66 -15.33 4.62
C VAL A 102 4.24 -16.30 5.73
N PRO A 103 3.08 -16.10 6.37
CA PRO A 103 2.54 -17.08 7.30
C PRO A 103 2.31 -18.44 6.62
N PRO A 104 2.38 -19.56 7.36
CA PRO A 104 2.13 -20.89 6.81
C PRO A 104 0.82 -20.95 6.02
N ALA A 105 0.82 -21.72 4.92
CA ALA A 105 -0.40 -21.98 4.19
C ALA A 105 -1.27 -22.97 4.98
N HIS A 106 -2.48 -22.54 5.33
CA HIS A 106 -3.48 -23.35 6.01
C HIS A 106 -4.88 -22.87 5.61
N GLU A 107 -5.89 -23.72 5.81
CA GLU A 107 -7.30 -23.36 5.59
C GLU A 107 -7.82 -22.53 6.77
N TYR A 108 -7.46 -21.24 6.80
CA TYR A 108 -7.94 -20.32 7.83
C TYR A 108 -9.40 -19.86 7.62
N GLY A 109 -10.00 -20.16 6.47
CA GLY A 109 -11.33 -19.65 6.08
C GLY A 109 -11.31 -18.18 5.63
N ALA A 110 -12.50 -17.60 5.49
CA ALA A 110 -12.66 -16.22 4.99
C ALA A 110 -12.24 -15.18 6.05
N ALA A 111 -11.62 -14.09 5.60
CA ALA A 111 -11.30 -12.95 6.47
C ALA A 111 -12.57 -12.43 7.17
N PRO A 112 -12.55 -12.24 8.50
CA PRO A 112 -13.63 -11.59 9.21
C PRO A 112 -13.79 -10.15 8.75
N ARG A 113 -14.90 -9.52 9.11
CA ARG A 113 -15.06 -8.07 8.89
C ARG A 113 -14.26 -7.29 9.93
N PRO A 114 -13.62 -6.18 9.54
CA PRO A 114 -12.93 -5.33 10.51
C PRO A 114 -13.92 -4.70 11.48
N LYS A 115 -13.55 -4.63 12.76
CA LYS A 115 -14.35 -3.93 13.79
C LYS A 115 -14.28 -2.41 13.61
N GLN A 116 -13.17 -1.91 13.05
CA GLN A 116 -13.01 -0.50 12.70
C GLN A 116 -12.32 -0.36 11.34
N VAL A 117 -12.79 0.60 10.54
CA VAL A 117 -12.11 1.11 9.35
C VAL A 117 -11.90 2.59 9.56
N ILE A 118 -10.65 3.00 9.81
CA ILE A 118 -10.31 4.39 10.14
C ILE A 118 -9.54 5.01 8.98
N PRO A 119 -10.09 6.05 8.31
CA PRO A 119 -9.29 6.88 7.42
C PRO A 119 -8.27 7.65 8.26
N VAL A 120 -7.00 7.45 7.96
CA VAL A 120 -5.86 8.18 8.56
C VAL A 120 -5.40 9.33 7.67
N MET A 121 -6.01 9.50 6.50
CA MET A 121 -5.80 10.59 5.56
C MET A 121 -7.13 11.30 5.30
N SER A 122 -7.11 12.61 5.05
CA SER A 122 -8.35 13.33 4.69
C SER A 122 -8.77 13.01 3.25
N ASP A 123 -10.06 13.08 2.94
CA ASP A 123 -10.57 12.79 1.58
C ASP A 123 -9.94 13.72 0.51
N MET A 124 -9.66 14.97 0.88
CA MET A 124 -8.97 15.92 0.01
C MET A 124 -7.55 15.47 -0.30
N GLU A 125 -6.79 15.10 0.73
CA GLU A 125 -5.41 14.61 0.59
C GLU A 125 -5.36 13.27 -0.17
N ILE A 126 -6.32 12.36 0.07
CA ILE A 126 -6.47 11.12 -0.70
C ILE A 126 -6.68 11.46 -2.18
N ARG A 127 -7.60 12.38 -2.49
CA ARG A 127 -7.87 12.79 -3.88
C ARG A 127 -6.64 13.37 -4.56
N GLU A 128 -5.91 14.26 -3.89
CA GLU A 128 -4.68 14.86 -4.42
C GLU A 128 -3.60 13.79 -4.70
N ARG A 129 -3.40 12.85 -3.77
CA ARG A 129 -2.41 11.79 -3.91
C ARG A 129 -2.78 10.71 -4.92
N LYS A 130 -4.08 10.55 -5.21
CA LYS A 130 -4.54 9.63 -6.26
C LYS A 130 -4.26 10.15 -7.67
N ASP A 131 -3.98 11.43 -7.82
CA ASP A 131 -3.60 12.00 -9.12
C ASP A 131 -2.40 11.24 -9.71
N ALA A 132 -2.54 10.74 -10.93
CA ALA A 132 -1.53 9.91 -11.57
C ALA A 132 -0.18 10.62 -11.74
N THR A 133 -0.20 11.95 -11.87
CA THR A 133 1.01 12.79 -11.98
C THR A 133 1.78 12.88 -10.66
N GLN A 134 1.15 12.56 -9.53
CA GLN A 134 1.80 12.47 -8.22
C GLN A 134 2.10 11.03 -7.82
N ARG A 135 1.12 10.13 -8.03
CA ARG A 135 1.15 8.75 -7.58
C ARG A 135 2.25 7.93 -8.25
N LEU A 136 2.35 8.00 -9.58
CA LEU A 136 3.37 7.23 -10.30
C LEU A 136 4.79 7.70 -9.96
N PRO A 137 5.13 9.00 -10.00
CA PRO A 137 6.46 9.45 -9.61
C PRO A 137 6.83 9.10 -8.16
N ARG A 138 5.85 9.16 -7.24
CA ARG A 138 6.09 8.74 -5.85
C ARG A 138 6.44 7.26 -5.76
N GLN A 139 5.66 6.40 -6.43
CA GLN A 139 5.91 4.96 -6.46
C GLN A 139 7.26 4.62 -7.09
N ALA A 140 7.62 5.28 -8.20
CA ALA A 140 8.91 5.08 -8.86
C ALA A 140 10.08 5.48 -7.94
N GLY A 141 9.96 6.63 -7.27
CA GLY A 141 10.96 7.08 -6.30
C GLY A 141 11.09 6.14 -5.11
N HIS A 142 9.99 5.61 -4.58
CA HIS A 142 10.02 4.65 -3.49
C HIS A 142 10.60 3.30 -3.93
N TYR A 143 10.22 2.80 -5.11
CA TYR A 143 10.80 1.58 -5.67
C TYR A 143 12.32 1.67 -5.85
N ALA A 144 12.82 2.81 -6.35
CA ALA A 144 14.26 3.05 -6.44
C ALA A 144 14.97 3.01 -5.07
N GLN A 145 14.32 3.52 -4.02
CA GLN A 145 14.84 3.43 -2.64
C GLN A 145 14.90 1.99 -2.14
N ILE A 146 13.88 1.18 -2.44
CA ILE A 146 13.85 -0.26 -2.08
C ILE A 146 14.98 -1.01 -2.80
N VAL A 147 15.16 -0.79 -4.10
CA VAL A 147 16.25 -1.40 -4.88
C VAL A 147 17.61 -1.02 -4.28
N GLY A 148 17.83 0.26 -4.01
CA GLY A 148 19.07 0.72 -3.37
C GLY A 148 19.31 0.09 -2.01
N HIS A 149 18.25 -0.05 -1.20
CA HIS A 149 18.33 -0.73 0.09
C HIS A 149 18.66 -2.22 -0.07
N PHE A 150 17.94 -2.94 -0.93
CA PHE A 150 18.13 -4.36 -1.21
C PHE A 150 19.58 -4.69 -1.60
N LEU A 151 20.17 -3.88 -2.49
CA LEU A 151 21.56 -4.04 -2.93
C LEU A 151 22.58 -3.80 -1.79
N ALA A 152 22.26 -2.90 -0.86
CA ALA A 152 23.13 -2.56 0.26
C ALA A 152 23.14 -3.61 1.38
N VAL A 153 21.96 -4.15 1.77
CA VAL A 153 21.85 -5.09 2.90
C VAL A 153 22.11 -6.56 2.55
N LYS A 154 22.15 -6.93 1.26
CA LYS A 154 22.36 -8.28 0.69
C LYS A 154 21.40 -9.36 1.23
N ASN A 155 20.65 -10.02 0.33
CA ASN A 155 19.89 -11.26 0.57
C ASN A 155 18.86 -11.23 1.70
N SER A 156 17.96 -10.25 1.70
CA SER A 156 16.75 -10.31 2.53
C SER A 156 15.55 -10.72 1.66
N SER A 157 15.10 -11.97 1.80
CA SER A 157 13.86 -12.46 1.17
C SER A 157 12.66 -11.56 1.48
N HIS A 158 12.65 -10.96 2.68
CA HIS A 158 11.62 -10.03 3.12
C HIS A 158 11.58 -8.72 2.31
N ILE A 159 12.74 -8.26 1.81
CA ILE A 159 12.81 -7.06 0.97
C ILE A 159 12.43 -7.42 -0.47
N ALA A 160 12.81 -8.61 -0.95
CA ALA A 160 12.46 -9.07 -2.29
C ALA A 160 10.94 -9.12 -2.49
N GLN A 161 10.20 -9.67 -1.53
CA GLN A 161 8.73 -9.74 -1.62
C GLN A 161 8.06 -8.36 -1.65
N ALA A 162 8.54 -7.41 -0.85
CA ALA A 162 8.05 -6.04 -0.88
C ALA A 162 8.41 -5.36 -2.21
N MET A 163 9.61 -5.60 -2.73
CA MET A 163 10.06 -5.07 -4.02
C MET A 163 9.14 -5.53 -5.16
N ASP A 164 8.79 -6.82 -5.23
CA ASP A 164 7.87 -7.36 -6.23
C ASP A 164 6.48 -6.69 -6.13
N ALA A 165 5.93 -6.59 -4.91
CA ALA A 165 4.65 -5.93 -4.68
C ALA A 165 4.65 -4.46 -5.13
N HIS A 166 5.76 -3.74 -4.88
CA HIS A 166 5.93 -2.36 -5.34
C HIS A 166 6.09 -2.26 -6.86
N PHE A 167 6.72 -3.25 -7.51
CA PHE A 167 6.86 -3.29 -8.96
C PHE A 167 5.51 -3.50 -9.66
N ASP A 168 4.68 -4.41 -9.17
CA ASP A 168 3.32 -4.63 -9.69
C ASP A 168 2.48 -3.34 -9.62
N ARG A 169 2.58 -2.63 -8.49
CA ARG A 169 1.94 -1.32 -8.30
C ARG A 169 2.48 -0.26 -9.26
N LEU A 170 3.80 -0.24 -9.47
CA LEU A 170 4.44 0.66 -10.42
C LEU A 170 3.92 0.41 -11.84
N GLN A 171 3.82 -0.85 -12.25
CA GLN A 171 3.24 -1.23 -13.54
C GLN A 171 1.77 -0.80 -13.66
N LYS A 172 0.97 -1.01 -12.61
CA LYS A 172 -0.43 -0.56 -12.57
C LYS A 172 -0.55 0.94 -12.78
N TYR A 173 0.14 1.75 -11.96
CA TYR A 173 0.06 3.21 -12.05
C TYR A 173 0.65 3.75 -13.37
N HIS A 174 1.63 3.06 -13.94
CA HIS A 174 2.18 3.39 -15.25
C HIS A 174 1.13 3.21 -16.36
N LYS A 175 0.40 2.09 -16.35
CA LYS A 175 -0.70 1.85 -17.30
C LYS A 175 -1.81 2.89 -17.14
N GLU A 176 -2.18 3.23 -15.91
CA GLU A 176 -3.17 4.29 -15.64
C GLU A 176 -2.75 5.64 -16.22
N LEU A 177 -1.48 6.04 -16.02
CA LEU A 177 -0.97 7.31 -16.58
C LEU A 177 -0.96 7.30 -18.12
N LEU A 178 -0.56 6.19 -18.75
CA LEU A 178 -0.57 6.08 -20.21
C LEU A 178 -1.99 6.08 -20.79
N GLY A 179 -2.96 5.44 -20.12
CA GLY A 179 -4.37 5.50 -20.50
C GLY A 179 -4.90 6.94 -20.51
N LEU A 180 -4.49 7.77 -19.55
CA LEU A 180 -4.81 9.20 -19.53
C LEU A 180 -4.20 9.98 -20.71
N ALA A 181 -3.09 9.50 -21.29
CA ALA A 181 -2.46 10.12 -22.47
C ALA A 181 -3.19 9.74 -23.77
N GLU A 182 -3.71 8.51 -23.87
CA GLU A 182 -4.46 8.04 -25.04
C GLU A 182 -5.81 8.75 -25.21
N ASP A 183 -6.44 9.18 -24.11
CA ASP A 183 -7.70 9.93 -24.11
C ASP A 183 -7.55 11.44 -24.40
N GLN A 184 -6.32 11.95 -24.61
CA GLN A 184 -6.12 13.35 -24.97
C GLN A 184 -6.42 13.60 -26.48
N PRO A 185 -7.35 14.50 -26.83
CA PRO A 185 -7.80 14.72 -28.21
C PRO A 185 -6.74 15.31 -29.17
N GLY A 186 -5.51 15.55 -28.70
CA GLY A 186 -4.41 16.15 -29.47
C GLY A 186 -3.55 15.17 -30.29
N GLU A 187 -3.34 13.93 -29.82
CA GLU A 187 -2.44 12.99 -30.49
C GLU A 187 -3.12 12.15 -31.59
N ALA A 188 -4.42 11.88 -31.47
CA ALA A 188 -5.17 11.16 -32.51
C ALA A 188 -5.16 11.87 -33.88
N LYS A 189 -5.02 13.22 -33.89
CA LYS A 189 -4.88 14.01 -35.13
C LYS A 189 -3.50 13.90 -35.78
N ARG A 190 -2.41 13.64 -35.03
CA ARG A 190 -1.07 13.48 -35.61
C ARG A 190 -0.89 12.15 -36.32
N ARG A 191 -1.51 11.08 -35.83
CA ARG A 191 -1.44 9.74 -36.46
C ARG A 191 -2.21 9.61 -37.78
N ARG A 192 -3.22 10.46 -38.02
CA ARG A 192 -3.99 10.44 -39.30
C ARG A 192 -3.39 11.31 -40.41
N SER A 193 -2.45 12.19 -40.11
CA SER A 193 -1.87 13.15 -41.07
C SER A 193 -0.72 12.57 -41.93
N THR A 194 -0.09 11.46 -41.49
CA THR A 194 1.08 10.88 -42.17
C THR A 194 0.76 9.82 -43.23
N ARG A 195 -0.51 9.51 -43.51
CA ARG A 195 -0.91 8.73 -44.70
C ARG A 195 -1.26 9.65 -45.87
N ARG A 196 -0.26 10.28 -46.48
CA ARG A 196 -0.41 10.90 -47.81
C ARG A 196 -0.05 9.91 -48.91
N LEU A 197 -1.10 9.53 -49.66
CA LEU A 197 -1.22 9.26 -51.11
C LEU A 197 -0.15 8.39 -51.81
N PRO A 198 -0.55 7.25 -52.43
CA PRO A 198 0.23 6.69 -53.53
C PRO A 198 0.04 7.54 -54.79
N VAL A 199 1.16 7.84 -55.42
CA VAL A 199 1.29 8.53 -56.71
C VAL A 199 0.75 7.63 -57.82
N SER A 200 -0.25 8.09 -58.56
CA SER A 200 -0.74 7.45 -59.78
C SER A 200 0.30 7.56 -60.90
N LYS A 201 0.54 6.45 -61.61
CA LYS A 201 1.16 6.44 -62.94
C LYS A 201 0.08 6.27 -63.99
#